data_AF-X0UA49-F1
#
_entry.id   AF-X0UA49-F1
#
_cell.length_a   1.000
_cell.length_b   1.000
_cell.length_c   1.000
_cell.angle_alpha   90.00
_cell.angle_beta   90.00
_cell.angle_gamma   90.00
#
_symmetry.space_group_name_H-M   'P 1'
#
loop_
_entity.id
_entity.type
_entity.pdbx_description
1 polymer ?
#
loop_
_entity_poly.entity_id
_entity_poly.type
_entity_poly.pdbx_seq_one_letter_code
_entity_poly.pdbx_strand_id
1 'polypeptide(L)'
;PNEDGVMVSRKYVAHIGEDEVGSLAKISEEENTTDPQGTTIIVPCKPGDEAEFTNWVRVTTQYWDVRPDIKGVEEFVWPELTVRFESETPKVWQILSRSGNHYGSYNRGTPKPKGIIDGIPYPLNWDNLQIDTLPADQADILTRLAGYNLILFFDTGDLPLTANREEVDYTPDAIELIRSRLSDLALELRKEISECIGNADNLWEASKKWNKVRHDFRDLVPSVEWKGHIVTGSAPDFSQAKASIWQFNRDWKGGSTFRKQKTYYGCRMTISEKTMLLVDEEENARPSRRRLTTLFNTKSDIETVYVVKLPVEDDVKLAESKKELKLLNFDLYDPKKLSDFVKAPIIRKAKVTTQGVVVSSTVPKIWSFRSNMSSRKDSWIAETDNKLIKDGEGLYVLLFRKEGTMVNGRLATNWWLTEAKKALGNSPDIHGIATKSQDKIGDKWT
;
A
#
# COMPACT_ATOMS: atom_id res chain seq x y z
N PRO A 1 -35.63 33.82 -23.23
CA PRO A 1 -35.97 35.19 -23.67
C PRO A 1 -37.36 35.22 -24.30
N ASN A 2 -38.26 36.04 -23.77
CA ASN A 2 -39.47 36.39 -24.51
C ASN A 2 -39.08 37.28 -25.70
N GLU A 3 -39.96 37.41 -26.70
CA GLU A 3 -39.70 38.07 -27.99
C GLU A 3 -39.21 39.54 -27.86
N ASP A 4 -39.32 40.15 -26.68
CA ASP A 4 -38.92 41.54 -26.39
C ASP A 4 -37.57 41.70 -25.66
N GLY A 5 -36.80 40.63 -25.42
CA GLY A 5 -35.51 40.70 -24.71
C GLY A 5 -35.60 40.98 -23.20
N VAL A 6 -36.81 41.01 -22.64
CA VAL A 6 -37.07 41.16 -21.21
C VAL A 6 -36.65 39.88 -20.46
N MET A 7 -35.77 40.04 -19.48
CA MET A 7 -35.38 38.98 -18.54
C MET A 7 -36.36 38.98 -17.37
N VAL A 8 -36.85 37.80 -16.99
CA VAL A 8 -37.87 37.62 -15.94
C VAL A 8 -37.29 36.75 -14.83
N SER A 9 -37.41 37.21 -13.58
CA SER A 9 -37.09 36.41 -12.39
C SER A 9 -38.39 35.86 -11.79
N ARG A 10 -38.44 34.57 -11.51
CA ARG A 10 -39.60 33.90 -10.90
C ARG A 10 -39.18 33.19 -9.62
N LYS A 11 -39.88 33.45 -8.52
CA LYS A 11 -39.64 32.80 -7.24
C LYS A 11 -40.78 31.83 -6.95
N TYR A 12 -40.41 30.60 -6.59
CA TYR A 12 -41.34 29.53 -6.25
C TYR A 12 -41.02 28.99 -4.87
N VAL A 13 -42.03 28.51 -4.15
CA VAL A 13 -41.84 27.66 -2.97
C VAL A 13 -42.36 26.26 -3.24
N ALA A 14 -41.50 25.30 -2.97
CA ALA A 14 -41.84 23.89 -2.95
C ALA A 14 -42.53 23.54 -1.63
N HIS A 15 -43.65 22.83 -1.71
CA HIS A 15 -44.36 22.29 -0.54
C HIS A 15 -45.02 20.96 -0.91
N ILE A 16 -45.29 20.14 0.09
CA ILE A 16 -46.04 18.88 -0.05
C ILE A 16 -47.41 19.14 0.56
N GLY A 17 -48.47 18.94 -0.24
CA GLY A 17 -49.86 19.11 0.18
C GLY A 17 -50.39 17.93 0.98
N GLU A 18 -51.67 17.97 1.35
CA GLU A 18 -52.36 16.85 2.02
C GLU A 18 -52.48 15.60 1.14
N ASP A 19 -52.30 15.74 -0.18
CA ASP A 19 -52.26 14.67 -1.17
C ASP A 19 -50.90 13.97 -1.28
N GLU A 20 -49.92 14.39 -0.46
CA GLU A 20 -48.53 13.92 -0.50
C GLU A 20 -47.82 14.15 -1.85
N VAL A 21 -48.37 15.02 -2.71
CA VAL A 21 -47.75 15.38 -3.99
C VAL A 21 -46.98 16.68 -3.84
N GLY A 22 -45.70 16.66 -4.23
CA GLY A 22 -44.86 17.86 -4.26
C GLY A 22 -45.37 18.87 -5.30
N SER A 23 -45.57 20.12 -4.88
CA SER A 23 -46.04 21.20 -5.75
C SER A 23 -45.22 22.48 -5.59
N LEU A 24 -45.18 23.27 -6.67
CA LEU A 24 -44.47 24.56 -6.72
C LEU A 24 -45.49 25.70 -6.79
N ALA A 25 -45.57 26.50 -5.73
CA ALA A 25 -46.37 27.71 -5.71
C ALA A 25 -45.51 28.90 -6.13
N LYS A 26 -45.89 29.62 -7.20
CA LYS A 26 -45.25 30.87 -7.59
C LYS A 26 -45.58 31.95 -6.56
N ILE A 27 -44.57 32.55 -5.96
CA ILE A 27 -44.73 33.62 -4.95
C ILE A 27 -44.51 34.99 -5.56
N SER A 28 -43.56 35.12 -6.48
CA SER A 28 -43.30 36.40 -7.14
C SER A 28 -42.78 36.22 -8.56
N GLU A 29 -43.01 37.25 -9.36
CA GLU A 29 -42.47 37.40 -10.71
C GLU A 29 -42.02 38.86 -10.84
N GLU A 30 -40.78 39.07 -11.26
CA GLU A 30 -40.18 40.39 -11.48
C GLU A 30 -39.74 40.47 -12.94
N GLU A 31 -40.29 41.44 -13.67
CA GLU A 31 -39.92 41.75 -15.05
C GLU A 31 -38.72 42.70 -15.07
N ASN A 32 -37.84 42.55 -16.07
CA ASN A 32 -36.62 43.35 -16.26
C ASN A 32 -35.54 43.14 -15.18
N THR A 33 -35.29 41.88 -14.77
CA THR A 33 -34.15 41.58 -13.90
C THR A 33 -32.82 41.69 -14.65
N THR A 34 -31.77 42.14 -13.95
CA THR A 34 -30.38 42.10 -14.41
C THR A 34 -29.62 40.87 -13.89
N ASP A 35 -30.30 39.97 -13.18
CA ASP A 35 -29.69 38.77 -12.63
C ASP A 35 -29.15 37.87 -13.73
N PRO A 36 -28.03 37.16 -13.50
CA PRO A 36 -27.54 36.16 -14.43
C PRO A 36 -28.58 35.06 -14.63
N GLN A 37 -28.65 34.53 -15.85
CA GLN A 37 -29.55 33.43 -16.17
C GLN A 37 -29.17 32.18 -15.37
N GLY A 38 -30.15 31.59 -14.68
CA GLY A 38 -29.96 30.36 -13.92
C GLY A 38 -31.11 30.06 -12.96
N THR A 39 -30.95 28.98 -12.21
CA THR A 39 -31.88 28.58 -11.14
C THR A 39 -31.13 28.67 -9.82
N THR A 40 -31.65 29.48 -8.89
CA THR A 40 -31.16 29.53 -7.51
C THR A 40 -32.09 28.71 -6.63
N ILE A 41 -31.53 27.72 -5.92
CA ILE A 41 -32.26 26.91 -4.95
C ILE A 41 -31.83 27.35 -3.55
N ILE A 42 -32.79 27.74 -2.72
CA ILE A 42 -32.53 28.13 -1.32
C ILE A 42 -33.16 27.07 -0.43
N VAL A 43 -32.33 26.33 0.29
CA VAL A 43 -32.77 25.34 1.29
C VAL A 43 -32.49 25.91 2.68
N PRO A 44 -33.52 26.30 3.45
CA PRO A 44 -33.31 26.77 4.81
C PRO A 44 -32.83 25.60 5.68
N CYS A 45 -31.68 25.80 6.32
CA CYS A 45 -31.09 24.84 7.24
C CYS A 45 -31.28 25.33 8.69
N LYS A 46 -31.54 24.42 9.64
CA LYS A 46 -31.62 24.80 11.05
C LYS A 46 -30.22 25.15 11.56
N PRO A 47 -30.09 26.10 12.51
CA PRO A 47 -28.80 26.36 13.14
C PRO A 47 -28.24 25.08 13.78
N GLY A 48 -27.00 24.72 13.43
CA GLY A 48 -26.33 23.50 13.89
C GLY A 48 -26.31 22.33 12.90
N ASP A 49 -27.15 22.36 11.85
CA ASP A 49 -27.22 21.29 10.85
C ASP A 49 -26.28 21.53 9.64
N GLU A 50 -25.47 22.59 9.67
CA GLU A 50 -24.65 23.03 8.53
C GLU A 50 -23.63 21.96 8.11
N ALA A 51 -23.07 21.25 9.08
CA ALA A 51 -22.13 20.17 8.85
C ALA A 51 -22.79 18.96 8.16
N GLU A 52 -24.02 18.62 8.57
CA GLU A 52 -24.79 17.55 7.95
C GLU A 52 -25.17 17.91 6.53
N PHE A 53 -25.68 19.13 6.30
CA PHE A 53 -26.00 19.62 4.97
C PHE A 53 -24.77 19.62 4.05
N THR A 54 -23.62 20.09 4.55
CA THR A 54 -22.35 20.04 3.81
C THR A 54 -21.95 18.61 3.45
N ASN A 55 -22.15 17.66 4.36
CA ASN A 55 -21.87 16.25 4.10
C ASN A 55 -22.81 15.66 3.04
N TRP A 56 -24.10 15.99 3.07
CA TRP A 56 -25.05 15.57 2.04
C TRP A 56 -24.70 16.14 0.67
N VAL A 57 -24.37 17.43 0.56
CA VAL A 57 -23.87 18.02 -0.68
C VAL A 57 -22.65 17.24 -1.18
N ARG A 58 -21.68 16.97 -0.30
CA ARG A 58 -20.49 16.19 -0.65
C ARG A 58 -20.85 14.81 -1.19
N VAL A 59 -21.71 14.06 -0.49
CA VAL A 59 -22.04 12.68 -0.86
C VAL A 59 -22.84 12.62 -2.16
N THR A 60 -23.81 13.52 -2.33
CA THR A 60 -24.73 13.52 -3.47
C THR A 60 -24.06 13.95 -4.76
N THR A 61 -23.09 14.87 -4.71
CA THR A 61 -22.47 15.43 -5.94
C THR A 61 -21.06 14.93 -6.22
N GLN A 62 -20.51 14.00 -5.42
CA GLN A 62 -19.12 13.54 -5.61
C GLN A 62 -18.89 12.79 -6.94
N TYR A 63 -19.95 12.22 -7.52
CA TYR A 63 -19.93 11.45 -8.76
C TYR A 63 -20.33 12.27 -9.99
N TRP A 64 -20.61 13.58 -9.83
CA TRP A 64 -20.86 14.45 -10.96
C TRP A 64 -19.57 14.67 -11.74
N ASP A 65 -19.67 14.64 -13.08
CA ASP A 65 -18.55 14.93 -13.98
C ASP A 65 -17.98 16.34 -13.72
N VAL A 66 -18.87 17.30 -13.48
CA VAL A 66 -18.55 18.67 -13.09
C VAL A 66 -19.03 18.90 -11.67
N ARG A 67 -18.09 18.89 -10.72
CA ARG A 67 -18.38 19.11 -9.31
C ARG A 67 -18.71 20.58 -9.03
N PRO A 68 -19.65 20.87 -8.11
CA PRO A 68 -20.00 22.24 -7.77
C PRO A 68 -18.87 22.98 -7.05
N ASP A 69 -18.83 24.31 -7.19
CA ASP A 69 -17.97 25.19 -6.41
C ASP A 69 -18.62 25.43 -5.02
N ILE A 70 -18.00 24.91 -3.97
CA ILE A 70 -18.53 24.97 -2.60
C ILE A 70 -17.93 26.17 -1.87
N LYS A 71 -18.80 27.09 -1.43
CA LYS A 71 -18.41 28.31 -0.70
C LYS A 71 -19.02 28.33 0.70
N GLY A 72 -18.41 29.11 1.60
CA GLY A 72 -18.89 29.27 2.98
C GLY A 72 -18.45 28.16 3.94
N VAL A 73 -17.58 27.25 3.50
CA VAL A 73 -16.98 26.18 4.32
C VAL A 73 -15.46 26.32 4.25
N GLU A 74 -14.79 26.52 5.39
CA GLU A 74 -13.35 26.84 5.44
C GLU A 74 -12.46 25.72 4.87
N GLU A 75 -12.85 24.45 5.04
CA GLU A 75 -12.03 23.28 4.65
C GLU A 75 -12.85 22.24 3.87
N PHE A 76 -13.46 22.63 2.75
CA PHE A 76 -14.17 21.67 1.90
C PHE A 76 -13.18 20.88 1.02
N VAL A 77 -13.09 19.57 1.26
CA VAL A 77 -12.28 18.64 0.45
C VAL A 77 -13.19 17.57 -0.14
N TRP A 78 -13.03 17.32 -1.45
CA TRP A 78 -13.70 16.21 -2.11
C TRP A 78 -13.08 14.88 -1.71
N PRO A 79 -13.89 13.81 -1.53
CA PRO A 79 -13.36 12.49 -1.25
C PRO A 79 -12.52 12.01 -2.43
N GLU A 80 -11.34 11.46 -2.13
CA GLU A 80 -10.52 10.78 -3.11
C GLU A 80 -11.08 9.37 -3.33
N LEU A 81 -11.59 9.11 -4.53
CA LEU A 81 -12.10 7.80 -4.92
C LEU A 81 -11.00 7.03 -5.64
N THR A 82 -10.29 6.16 -4.92
CA THR A 82 -9.27 5.30 -5.52
C THR A 82 -9.96 4.10 -6.20
N VAL A 83 -10.16 4.18 -7.51
CA VAL A 83 -10.69 3.06 -8.31
C VAL A 83 -9.66 1.93 -8.37
N ARG A 84 -10.11 0.70 -8.13
CA ARG A 84 -9.26 -0.50 -8.16
C ARG A 84 -9.53 -1.36 -9.39
N PHE A 85 -10.79 -1.54 -9.74
CA PHE A 85 -11.28 -2.20 -10.96
C PHE A 85 -12.45 -1.39 -11.50
N GLU A 86 -12.59 -1.34 -12.82
CA GLU A 86 -13.72 -0.70 -13.49
C GLU A 86 -14.01 -1.40 -14.81
N SER A 87 -15.25 -1.33 -15.26
CA SER A 87 -15.63 -1.88 -16.57
C SER A 87 -14.87 -1.19 -17.70
N GLU A 88 -14.75 -1.88 -18.83
CA GLU A 88 -14.36 -1.24 -20.09
C GLU A 88 -15.38 -0.15 -20.48
N THR A 89 -15.02 0.73 -21.42
CA THR A 89 -15.89 1.87 -21.82
C THR A 89 -17.11 1.38 -22.60
N PRO A 90 -18.35 1.81 -22.26
CA PRO A 90 -18.72 2.83 -21.27
C PRO A 90 -18.66 2.33 -19.82
N LYS A 91 -18.44 3.25 -18.86
CA LYS A 91 -18.37 2.90 -17.42
C LYS A 91 -19.72 2.43 -16.90
N VAL A 92 -19.84 1.14 -16.65
CA VAL A 92 -21.03 0.45 -16.12
C VAL A 92 -20.83 0.07 -14.65
N TRP A 93 -19.61 -0.20 -14.22
CA TRP A 93 -19.33 -0.52 -12.82
C TRP A 93 -17.92 -0.14 -12.40
N GLN A 94 -17.73 0.04 -11.09
CA GLN A 94 -16.43 0.29 -10.46
C GLN A 94 -16.35 -0.38 -9.09
N ILE A 95 -15.17 -0.91 -8.74
CA ILE A 95 -14.83 -1.36 -7.40
C ILE A 95 -13.77 -0.40 -6.84
N LEU A 96 -14.13 0.30 -5.78
CA LEU A 96 -13.21 1.21 -5.10
C LEU A 96 -12.29 0.45 -4.13
N SER A 97 -11.06 0.94 -3.99
CA SER A 97 -10.13 0.46 -2.98
C SER A 97 -10.70 0.66 -1.57
N ARG A 98 -10.43 -0.30 -0.68
CA ARG A 98 -10.54 -0.09 0.77
C ARG A 98 -9.36 0.80 1.23
N SER A 99 -9.30 2.05 0.77
CA SER A 99 -8.30 3.02 1.20
C SER A 99 -8.59 3.49 2.64
N GLY A 100 -7.51 3.65 3.42
CA GLY A 100 -7.49 3.76 4.88
C GLY A 100 -8.11 5.01 5.49
N ASN A 101 -8.18 5.00 6.82
CA ASN A 101 -8.60 6.10 7.71
C ASN A 101 -9.81 6.89 7.20
N HIS A 102 -10.97 6.26 7.16
CA HIS A 102 -12.22 6.99 6.98
C HIS A 102 -12.44 7.90 8.20
N TYR A 103 -12.19 9.20 8.01
CA TYR A 103 -12.67 10.31 8.84
C TYR A 103 -14.22 10.39 8.74
N GLY A 104 -14.87 9.32 9.17
CA GLY A 104 -16.31 9.09 9.05
C GLY A 104 -16.71 7.90 9.92
N SER A 105 -16.25 7.91 11.18
CA SER A 105 -16.51 6.90 12.23
C SER A 105 -18.00 6.78 12.63
N TYR A 106 -18.94 7.25 11.82
CA TYR A 106 -20.38 7.12 12.07
C TYR A 106 -21.06 5.99 11.26
N ASN A 107 -20.35 5.32 10.35
CA ASN A 107 -20.84 4.09 9.72
C ASN A 107 -19.83 2.96 9.89
N ARG A 108 -19.92 2.24 11.00
CA ARG A 108 -19.28 0.92 11.21
C ARG A 108 -19.90 -0.18 10.31
N GLY A 109 -20.44 0.18 9.16
CA GLY A 109 -20.97 -0.73 8.17
C GLY A 109 -19.90 -1.07 7.16
N THR A 110 -19.84 -2.33 6.76
CA THR A 110 -19.17 -2.78 5.52
C THR A 110 -19.59 -1.82 4.38
N PRO A 111 -18.66 -1.38 3.50
CA PRO A 111 -19.03 -0.55 2.35
C PRO A 111 -20.18 -1.23 1.61
N LYS A 112 -21.33 -0.56 1.50
CA LYS A 112 -22.50 -1.10 0.82
C LYS A 112 -22.43 -0.73 -0.67
N PRO A 113 -22.79 -1.66 -1.57
CA PRO A 113 -22.93 -1.36 -2.98
C PRO A 113 -23.91 -0.20 -3.24
N LYS A 114 -23.65 0.57 -4.29
CA LYS A 114 -24.46 1.73 -4.67
C LYS A 114 -24.75 1.72 -6.17
N GLY A 115 -25.95 2.15 -6.55
CA GLY A 115 -26.30 2.52 -7.91
C GLY A 115 -26.10 4.02 -8.10
N ILE A 116 -25.52 4.45 -9.21
CA ILE A 116 -25.39 5.86 -9.59
C ILE A 116 -26.35 6.11 -10.72
N ILE A 117 -27.29 7.03 -10.52
CA ILE A 117 -28.25 7.47 -11.53
C ILE A 117 -28.06 8.97 -11.67
N ASP A 118 -27.70 9.44 -12.87
CA ASP A 118 -27.43 10.86 -13.14
C ASP A 118 -26.40 11.49 -12.15
N GLY A 119 -25.37 10.72 -11.81
CA GLY A 119 -24.33 11.14 -10.86
C GLY A 119 -24.77 11.19 -9.39
N ILE A 120 -26.00 10.76 -9.07
CA ILE A 120 -26.52 10.69 -7.69
C ILE A 120 -26.40 9.25 -7.16
N PRO A 121 -25.77 9.04 -5.99
CA PRO A 121 -25.63 7.71 -5.43
C PRO A 121 -26.86 7.27 -4.63
N TYR A 122 -27.40 6.11 -4.98
CA TYR A 122 -28.46 5.39 -4.29
C TYR A 122 -27.91 4.12 -3.64
N PRO A 123 -28.17 3.88 -2.34
CA PRO A 123 -27.76 2.62 -1.71
C PRO A 123 -28.55 1.45 -2.31
N LEU A 124 -27.87 0.35 -2.62
CA LEU A 124 -28.54 -0.88 -3.05
C LEU A 124 -28.83 -1.76 -1.83
N ASN A 125 -30.10 -2.10 -1.65
CA ASN A 125 -30.56 -3.07 -0.67
C ASN A 125 -30.48 -4.50 -1.23
N TRP A 126 -29.51 -5.26 -0.72
CA TRP A 126 -29.25 -6.64 -1.13
C TRP A 126 -30.41 -7.60 -0.81
N ASP A 127 -31.15 -7.34 0.28
CA ASP A 127 -32.27 -8.18 0.70
C ASP A 127 -33.43 -8.12 -0.31
N ASN A 128 -33.59 -6.97 -0.98
CA ASN A 128 -34.60 -6.77 -2.01
C ASN A 128 -34.22 -7.39 -3.36
N LEU A 129 -32.96 -7.79 -3.55
CA LEU A 129 -32.51 -8.44 -4.78
C LEU A 129 -32.89 -9.92 -4.86
N GLN A 130 -33.55 -10.49 -3.84
CA GLN A 130 -34.07 -11.87 -3.84
C GLN A 130 -33.03 -12.92 -4.27
N ILE A 131 -31.75 -12.74 -3.92
CA ILE A 131 -30.64 -13.52 -4.49
C ILE A 131 -30.76 -15.02 -4.17
N ASP A 132 -31.45 -15.35 -3.09
CA ASP A 132 -31.80 -16.71 -2.66
C ASP A 132 -32.69 -17.46 -3.66
N THR A 133 -33.36 -16.77 -4.59
CA THR A 133 -34.16 -17.38 -5.66
C THR A 133 -33.33 -17.84 -6.86
N LEU A 134 -32.05 -17.45 -6.93
CA LEU A 134 -31.16 -17.79 -8.04
C LEU A 134 -30.53 -19.18 -7.86
N PRO A 135 -30.01 -19.81 -8.94
CA PRO A 135 -29.17 -20.98 -8.84
C PRO A 135 -28.02 -20.77 -7.84
N ALA A 136 -27.65 -21.82 -7.08
CA ALA A 136 -26.76 -21.70 -5.93
C ALA A 136 -25.38 -21.10 -6.26
N ASP A 137 -24.84 -21.39 -7.44
CA ASP A 137 -23.59 -20.84 -7.94
C ASP A 137 -23.67 -19.35 -8.24
N GLN A 138 -24.75 -18.91 -8.89
CA GLN A 138 -25.01 -17.50 -9.15
C GLN A 138 -25.28 -16.74 -7.83
N ALA A 139 -26.11 -17.32 -6.95
CA ALA A 139 -26.44 -16.75 -5.66
C ALA A 139 -25.19 -16.53 -4.79
N ASP A 140 -24.26 -17.49 -4.74
CA ASP A 140 -23.01 -17.38 -3.99
C ASP A 140 -22.12 -16.25 -4.52
N ILE A 141 -21.95 -16.15 -5.84
CA ILE A 141 -21.15 -15.08 -6.48
C ILE A 141 -21.76 -13.70 -6.18
N LEU A 142 -23.07 -13.53 -6.38
CA LEU A 142 -23.73 -12.26 -6.11
C LEU A 142 -23.69 -11.91 -4.61
N THR A 143 -23.92 -12.87 -3.72
CA THR A 143 -23.82 -12.64 -2.28
C THR A 143 -22.42 -12.14 -1.86
N ARG A 144 -21.36 -12.66 -2.48
CA ARG A 144 -19.99 -12.19 -2.21
C ARG A 144 -19.77 -10.75 -2.66
N LEU A 145 -20.38 -10.31 -3.78
CA LEU A 145 -20.27 -8.94 -4.28
C LEU A 145 -20.82 -7.90 -3.30
N ALA A 146 -21.76 -8.28 -2.42
CA ALA A 146 -22.31 -7.40 -1.37
C ALA A 146 -21.23 -6.83 -0.43
N GLY A 147 -20.12 -7.54 -0.25
CA GLY A 147 -19.05 -7.16 0.69
C GLY A 147 -18.03 -6.14 0.14
N TYR A 148 -18.16 -5.75 -1.13
CA TYR A 148 -17.24 -4.84 -1.81
C TYR A 148 -17.79 -3.41 -1.86
N ASN A 149 -16.87 -2.44 -1.96
CA ASN A 149 -17.21 -1.04 -2.22
C ASN A 149 -17.53 -0.86 -3.72
N LEU A 150 -18.68 -1.42 -4.10
CA LEU A 150 -19.14 -1.56 -5.47
C LEU A 150 -20.02 -0.37 -5.88
N ILE A 151 -19.79 0.13 -7.09
CA ILE A 151 -20.57 1.16 -7.74
C ILE A 151 -21.08 0.58 -9.06
N LEU A 152 -22.39 0.68 -9.30
CA LEU A 152 -23.04 0.36 -10.57
C LEU A 152 -23.57 1.67 -11.17
N PHE A 153 -23.32 1.91 -12.45
CA PHE A 153 -23.81 3.09 -13.16
C PHE A 153 -25.04 2.71 -13.99
N PHE A 154 -26.04 3.58 -13.93
CA PHE A 154 -27.32 3.44 -14.60
C PHE A 154 -27.68 4.74 -15.32
N ASP A 155 -28.30 4.63 -16.48
CA ASP A 155 -28.82 5.77 -17.22
C ASP A 155 -30.13 6.27 -16.58
N THR A 156 -30.51 7.51 -16.92
CA THR A 156 -31.77 8.06 -16.42
C THR A 156 -32.94 7.25 -16.96
N GLY A 157 -33.75 6.70 -16.05
CA GLY A 157 -34.91 5.87 -16.38
C GLY A 157 -34.65 4.36 -16.32
N ASP A 158 -33.40 3.92 -16.16
CA ASP A 158 -33.06 2.49 -16.00
C ASP A 158 -33.65 1.90 -14.72
N LEU A 159 -33.55 2.65 -13.62
CA LEU A 159 -34.08 2.26 -12.33
C LEU A 159 -35.19 3.22 -11.90
N PRO A 160 -36.38 2.70 -11.56
CA PRO A 160 -37.41 3.50 -10.93
C PRO A 160 -36.95 3.89 -9.52
N LEU A 161 -37.28 5.11 -9.12
CA LEU A 161 -37.02 5.62 -7.77
C LEU A 161 -38.32 5.66 -7.00
N THR A 162 -38.24 5.48 -5.69
CA THR A 162 -39.37 5.68 -4.78
C THR A 162 -39.89 7.12 -4.86
N ALA A 163 -41.11 7.37 -4.38
CA ALA A 163 -41.76 8.68 -4.47
C ALA A 163 -40.93 9.83 -3.82
N ASN A 164 -40.24 9.55 -2.71
CA ASN A 164 -39.33 10.49 -2.05
C ASN A 164 -37.99 10.68 -2.78
N ARG A 165 -37.68 9.86 -3.80
CA ARG A 165 -36.42 9.86 -4.56
C ARG A 165 -35.16 9.68 -3.71
N GLU A 166 -35.28 8.96 -2.61
CA GLU A 166 -34.15 8.62 -1.72
C GLU A 166 -33.67 7.17 -1.92
N GLU A 167 -34.52 6.32 -2.49
CA GLU A 167 -34.26 4.89 -2.65
C GLU A 167 -34.65 4.42 -4.07
N VAL A 168 -34.06 3.30 -4.47
CA VAL A 168 -34.48 2.58 -5.68
C VAL A 168 -35.78 1.84 -5.39
N ASP A 169 -36.75 1.94 -6.28
CA ASP A 169 -37.96 1.12 -6.24
C ASP A 169 -37.66 -0.27 -6.83
N TYR A 170 -37.81 -1.31 -6.02
CA TYR A 170 -37.43 -2.68 -6.36
C TYR A 170 -38.54 -3.40 -7.11
N THR A 171 -38.90 -2.86 -8.28
CA THR A 171 -39.80 -3.55 -9.22
C THR A 171 -39.12 -4.81 -9.78
N PRO A 172 -39.87 -5.80 -10.31
CA PRO A 172 -39.27 -6.99 -10.91
C PRO A 172 -38.24 -6.69 -11.99
N ASP A 173 -38.49 -5.69 -12.84
CA ASP A 173 -37.57 -5.27 -13.91
C ASP A 173 -36.29 -4.63 -13.34
N ALA A 174 -36.42 -3.81 -12.28
CA ALA A 174 -35.27 -3.19 -11.61
C ALA A 174 -34.38 -4.24 -10.93
N ILE A 175 -34.99 -5.22 -10.25
CA ILE A 175 -34.28 -6.35 -9.62
C ILE A 175 -33.48 -7.12 -10.68
N GLU A 176 -34.12 -7.46 -11.79
CA GLU A 176 -33.47 -8.23 -12.85
C GLU A 176 -32.34 -7.44 -13.52
N LEU A 177 -32.53 -6.15 -13.77
CA LEU A 177 -31.49 -5.29 -14.31
C LEU A 177 -30.26 -5.23 -13.39
N ILE A 178 -30.47 -5.02 -12.08
CA ILE A 178 -29.37 -4.98 -11.11
C ILE A 178 -28.65 -6.34 -11.07
N ARG A 179 -29.39 -7.46 -11.03
CA ARG A 179 -28.81 -8.81 -11.05
C ARG A 179 -27.99 -9.08 -12.31
N SER A 180 -28.50 -8.67 -13.47
CA SER A 180 -27.79 -8.80 -14.75
C SER A 180 -26.47 -8.04 -14.70
N ARG A 181 -26.47 -6.77 -14.29
CA ARG A 181 -25.25 -5.95 -14.15
C ARG A 181 -24.23 -6.58 -13.20
N LEU A 182 -24.69 -7.14 -12.07
CA LEU A 182 -23.81 -7.82 -11.13
C LEU A 182 -23.22 -9.12 -11.70
N SER A 183 -24.00 -9.85 -12.50
CA SER A 183 -23.54 -11.07 -13.17
C SER A 183 -22.50 -10.76 -14.25
N ASP A 184 -22.75 -9.73 -15.06
CA ASP A 184 -21.82 -9.24 -16.09
C ASP A 184 -20.51 -8.78 -15.45
N LEU A 185 -20.59 -7.99 -14.37
CA LEU A 185 -19.43 -7.59 -13.58
C LEU A 185 -18.60 -8.78 -13.12
N ALA A 186 -19.24 -9.81 -12.57
CA ALA A 186 -18.51 -10.98 -12.06
C ALA A 186 -17.76 -11.71 -13.19
N LEU A 187 -18.35 -11.79 -14.39
CA LEU A 187 -17.72 -12.37 -15.57
C LEU A 187 -16.56 -11.53 -16.08
N GLU A 188 -16.75 -10.21 -16.20
CA GLU A 188 -15.71 -9.26 -16.63
C GLU A 188 -14.53 -9.27 -15.66
N LEU A 189 -14.78 -9.15 -14.36
CA LEU A 189 -13.75 -9.17 -13.33
C LEU A 189 -12.95 -10.48 -13.36
N ARG A 190 -13.62 -11.63 -13.53
CA ARG A 190 -12.95 -12.93 -13.67
C ARG A 190 -12.07 -12.97 -14.91
N LYS A 191 -12.57 -12.46 -16.03
CA LYS A 191 -11.83 -12.37 -17.29
C LYS A 191 -10.59 -11.50 -17.13
N GLU A 192 -10.71 -10.28 -16.62
CA GLU A 192 -9.59 -9.35 -16.40
C GLU A 192 -8.51 -9.93 -15.50
N ILE A 193 -8.90 -10.53 -14.36
CA ILE A 193 -7.96 -11.16 -13.44
C ILE A 193 -7.25 -12.33 -14.14
N SER A 194 -8.00 -13.15 -14.88
CA SER A 194 -7.45 -14.30 -15.61
C SER A 194 -6.48 -13.87 -16.71
N GLU A 195 -6.81 -12.83 -17.47
CA GLU A 195 -5.93 -12.25 -18.51
C GLU A 195 -4.67 -11.64 -17.91
N CYS A 196 -4.79 -10.88 -16.82
CA CYS A 196 -3.66 -10.30 -16.12
C CYS A 196 -2.66 -11.37 -15.66
N ILE A 197 -3.16 -12.50 -15.17
CA ILE A 197 -2.37 -13.65 -14.72
C ILE A 197 -1.81 -14.41 -15.92
N GLY A 198 -2.62 -14.70 -16.94
CA GLY A 198 -2.23 -15.41 -18.15
C GLY A 198 -1.12 -14.71 -18.93
N ASN A 199 -1.09 -13.38 -18.91
CA ASN A 199 -0.07 -12.53 -19.53
C ASN A 199 1.22 -12.38 -18.70
N ALA A 200 1.39 -13.13 -17.61
CA ALA A 200 2.66 -13.14 -16.86
C ALA A 200 3.77 -13.87 -17.64
N ASP A 201 5.02 -13.42 -17.48
CA ASP A 201 6.17 -14.00 -18.17
C ASP A 201 6.46 -15.43 -17.72
N ASN A 202 6.32 -15.69 -16.42
CA ASN A 202 6.60 -16.96 -15.75
C ASN A 202 5.64 -17.21 -14.58
N LEU A 203 5.66 -18.41 -14.01
CA LEU A 203 4.78 -18.83 -12.94
C LEU A 203 5.01 -18.05 -11.63
N TRP A 204 6.21 -17.51 -11.41
CA TRP A 204 6.52 -16.67 -10.24
C TRP A 204 5.81 -15.32 -10.32
N GLU A 205 5.89 -14.64 -11.47
CA GLU A 205 5.19 -13.38 -11.70
C GLU A 205 3.66 -13.58 -11.75
N ALA A 206 3.18 -14.69 -12.32
CA ALA A 206 1.76 -15.06 -12.25
C ALA A 206 1.28 -15.20 -10.79
N SER A 207 2.09 -15.87 -9.95
CA SER A 207 1.79 -16.07 -8.53
C SER A 207 1.82 -14.75 -7.74
N LYS A 208 2.72 -13.82 -8.06
CA LYS A 208 2.74 -12.46 -7.48
C LYS A 208 1.48 -11.68 -7.82
N LYS A 209 1.12 -11.64 -9.11
CA LYS A 209 -0.10 -10.97 -9.60
C LYS A 209 -1.33 -11.54 -8.91
N TRP A 210 -1.44 -12.88 -8.83
CA TRP A 210 -2.54 -13.52 -8.14
C TRP A 210 -2.57 -13.15 -6.64
N ASN A 211 -1.47 -13.28 -5.91
CA ASN A 211 -1.46 -12.95 -4.47
C ASN A 211 -1.77 -11.49 -4.16
N LYS A 212 -1.51 -10.57 -5.09
CA LYS A 212 -1.89 -9.15 -4.97
C LYS A 212 -3.40 -8.94 -4.92
N VAL A 213 -4.17 -9.76 -5.64
CA VAL A 213 -5.63 -9.61 -5.78
C VAL A 213 -6.42 -10.70 -5.03
N ARG A 214 -5.78 -11.84 -4.73
CA ARG A 214 -6.38 -13.03 -4.11
C ARG A 214 -7.09 -12.72 -2.80
N HIS A 215 -6.49 -11.91 -1.93
CA HIS A 215 -7.11 -11.61 -0.63
C HIS A 215 -8.49 -10.96 -0.76
N ASP A 216 -8.67 -10.20 -1.82
CA ASP A 216 -9.92 -9.51 -2.08
C ASP A 216 -10.86 -10.38 -2.89
N PHE A 217 -10.37 -11.11 -3.91
CA PHE A 217 -11.22 -11.75 -4.92
C PHE A 217 -11.17 -13.29 -4.96
N ARG A 218 -10.46 -13.96 -4.05
CA ARG A 218 -10.34 -15.44 -4.01
C ARG A 218 -11.69 -16.14 -4.10
N ASP A 219 -12.68 -15.54 -3.50
CA ASP A 219 -14.01 -16.11 -3.37
C ASP A 219 -14.84 -15.93 -4.66
N LEU A 220 -14.57 -14.89 -5.45
CA LEU A 220 -15.22 -14.66 -6.76
C LEU A 220 -14.48 -15.40 -7.90
N VAL A 221 -13.17 -15.56 -7.75
CA VAL A 221 -12.29 -16.22 -8.70
C VAL A 221 -11.58 -17.38 -7.98
N PRO A 222 -12.22 -18.56 -7.90
CA PRO A 222 -11.73 -19.67 -7.06
C PRO A 222 -10.41 -20.26 -7.56
N SER A 223 -10.19 -20.24 -8.88
CA SER A 223 -8.98 -20.73 -9.52
C SER A 223 -8.63 -19.87 -10.73
N VAL A 224 -7.33 -19.68 -10.94
CA VAL A 224 -6.78 -18.98 -12.10
C VAL A 224 -5.68 -19.84 -12.69
N GLU A 225 -5.59 -19.85 -14.01
CA GLU A 225 -4.61 -20.66 -14.74
C GLU A 225 -3.61 -19.76 -15.47
N TRP A 226 -2.37 -20.22 -15.52
CA TRP A 226 -1.31 -19.64 -16.33
C TRP A 226 -0.76 -20.71 -17.25
N LYS A 227 -0.99 -20.57 -18.57
CA LYS A 227 -0.53 -21.52 -19.61
C LYS A 227 -0.86 -23.00 -19.28
N GLY A 228 -2.06 -23.26 -18.75
CA GLY A 228 -2.53 -24.59 -18.35
C GLY A 228 -2.11 -25.05 -16.96
N HIS A 229 -1.38 -24.22 -16.19
CA HIS A 229 -1.01 -24.51 -14.81
C HIS A 229 -1.86 -23.70 -13.82
N ILE A 230 -2.48 -24.39 -12.86
CA ILE A 230 -3.25 -23.74 -11.80
C ILE A 230 -2.32 -22.92 -10.90
N VAL A 231 -2.60 -21.62 -10.77
CA VAL A 231 -1.86 -20.70 -9.92
C VAL A 231 -2.53 -20.63 -8.55
N THR A 232 -1.98 -21.34 -7.57
CA THR A 232 -2.55 -21.37 -6.21
C THR A 232 -2.18 -20.15 -5.37
N GLY A 233 -1.15 -19.40 -5.80
CA GLY A 233 -0.51 -18.33 -5.02
C GLY A 233 0.34 -18.84 -3.85
N SER A 234 0.33 -20.15 -3.61
CA SER A 234 1.22 -20.79 -2.66
C SER A 234 2.57 -21.05 -3.32
N ALA A 235 3.65 -20.94 -2.56
CA ALA A 235 4.94 -21.37 -3.05
C ALA A 235 5.02 -22.90 -3.20
N PRO A 236 5.92 -23.40 -4.07
CA PRO A 236 6.17 -24.83 -4.18
C PRO A 236 6.56 -25.43 -2.83
N ASP A 237 6.07 -26.63 -2.53
CA ASP A 237 6.54 -27.38 -1.37
C ASP A 237 7.83 -28.14 -1.72
N PHE A 238 8.94 -27.67 -1.18
CA PHE A 238 10.25 -28.32 -1.38
C PHE A 238 10.56 -29.38 -0.33
N SER A 239 9.58 -29.81 0.49
CA SER A 239 9.77 -30.84 1.53
C SER A 239 10.39 -32.12 0.97
N GLN A 240 10.00 -32.52 -0.24
CA GLN A 240 10.50 -33.71 -0.93
C GLN A 240 11.75 -33.43 -1.79
N ALA A 241 12.00 -32.17 -2.17
CA ALA A 241 12.97 -31.82 -3.19
C ALA A 241 14.45 -31.95 -2.76
N LYS A 242 14.73 -32.47 -1.55
CA LYS A 242 16.07 -32.58 -0.92
C LYS A 242 16.94 -31.30 -1.03
N ALA A 243 16.35 -30.16 -1.36
CA ALA A 243 16.97 -28.87 -1.54
C ALA A 243 16.87 -28.04 -0.25
N SER A 244 17.86 -27.17 -0.02
CA SER A 244 17.84 -26.23 1.10
C SER A 244 17.29 -24.89 0.65
N ILE A 245 16.26 -24.37 1.33
CA ILE A 245 15.76 -23.01 1.12
C ILE A 245 16.37 -22.08 2.16
N TRP A 246 16.91 -20.95 1.71
CA TRP A 246 17.38 -19.89 2.59
C TRP A 246 16.54 -18.65 2.39
N GLN A 247 15.98 -18.12 3.48
CA GLN A 247 15.28 -16.84 3.48
C GLN A 247 16.20 -15.74 4.02
N PHE A 248 16.25 -14.64 3.27
CA PHE A 248 16.97 -13.43 3.64
C PHE A 248 15.98 -12.27 3.60
N ASN A 249 15.82 -11.59 4.74
CA ASN A 249 14.95 -10.42 4.84
C ASN A 249 15.82 -9.18 5.04
N ARG A 250 15.50 -8.10 4.31
CA ARG A 250 16.06 -6.77 4.53
C ARG A 250 15.80 -6.36 5.98
N ASP A 251 16.81 -5.82 6.64
CA ASP A 251 16.66 -5.36 8.02
C ASP A 251 15.80 -4.09 8.06
N TRP A 252 14.90 -3.99 9.05
CA TRP A 252 13.98 -2.86 9.22
C TRP A 252 14.70 -1.53 9.48
N LYS A 253 15.98 -1.60 9.87
CA LYS A 253 16.86 -0.43 10.09
C LYS A 253 17.44 0.17 8.80
N GLY A 254 17.03 -0.31 7.62
CA GLY A 254 17.37 0.34 6.34
C GLY A 254 18.84 0.24 5.91
N GLY A 255 19.64 -0.62 6.53
CA GLY A 255 21.05 -0.85 6.18
C GLY A 255 21.26 -2.02 5.22
N SER A 256 22.50 -2.19 4.74
CA SER A 256 22.98 -3.35 3.97
C SER A 256 23.03 -4.67 4.76
N THR A 257 22.38 -4.69 5.93
CA THR A 257 22.27 -5.84 6.82
C THR A 257 20.97 -6.57 6.51
N PHE A 258 21.04 -7.89 6.45
CA PHE A 258 19.88 -8.74 6.26
C PHE A 258 19.90 -9.86 7.30
N ARG A 259 18.74 -10.14 7.88
CA ARG A 259 18.58 -11.23 8.84
C ARG A 259 18.53 -12.53 8.05
N LYS A 260 19.35 -13.48 8.50
CA LYS A 260 19.39 -14.82 7.95
C LYS A 260 18.48 -15.72 8.79
N GLN A 261 17.53 -16.37 8.16
CA GLN A 261 16.79 -17.47 8.77
C GLN A 261 17.11 -18.73 7.97
N LYS A 262 17.83 -19.67 8.60
CA LYS A 262 17.97 -21.02 8.03
C LYS A 262 16.67 -21.73 8.35
N THR A 263 15.95 -22.14 7.33
CA THR A 263 14.72 -22.91 7.53
C THR A 263 14.95 -24.26 6.88
N TYR A 264 14.94 -25.32 7.70
CA TYR A 264 14.93 -26.69 7.19
C TYR A 264 13.54 -27.00 6.60
N TYR A 265 13.48 -28.02 5.74
CA TYR A 265 12.31 -28.66 5.11
C TYR A 265 10.94 -28.09 5.54
N GLY A 266 10.21 -27.48 4.60
CA GLY A 266 8.88 -26.90 4.87
C GLY A 266 8.85 -25.40 5.16
N CYS A 267 9.84 -24.63 4.70
CA CYS A 267 9.78 -23.17 4.77
C CYS A 267 8.56 -22.66 3.98
N ARG A 268 7.60 -22.02 4.66
CA ARG A 268 6.52 -21.29 4.00
C ARG A 268 7.12 -20.06 3.32
N MET A 269 7.39 -20.17 2.02
CA MET A 269 7.73 -19.01 1.22
C MET A 269 6.47 -18.19 0.95
N THR A 270 6.54 -16.90 1.23
CA THR A 270 5.51 -15.94 0.84
C THR A 270 5.88 -15.31 -0.50
N ILE A 271 5.02 -15.44 -1.50
CA ILE A 271 5.19 -14.81 -2.81
C ILE A 271 4.46 -13.47 -2.81
N SER A 272 5.19 -12.38 -3.01
CA SER A 272 4.65 -11.01 -3.15
C SER A 272 5.51 -10.17 -4.09
N GLU A 273 5.05 -8.98 -4.46
CA GLU A 273 5.80 -8.03 -5.31
C GLU A 273 7.19 -7.72 -4.75
N LYS A 274 7.35 -7.73 -3.42
CA LYS A 274 8.61 -7.42 -2.73
C LYS A 274 9.52 -8.64 -2.51
N THR A 275 9.19 -9.77 -3.13
CA THR A 275 9.93 -11.03 -2.98
C THR A 275 10.62 -11.45 -4.28
N MET A 276 11.79 -12.07 -4.14
CA MET A 276 12.56 -12.59 -5.26
C MET A 276 12.98 -14.05 -4.99
N LEU A 277 12.88 -14.88 -6.02
CA LEU A 277 13.33 -16.27 -6.02
C LEU A 277 14.64 -16.39 -6.78
N LEU A 278 15.64 -17.01 -6.14
CA LEU A 278 16.94 -17.27 -6.72
C LEU A 278 17.31 -18.76 -6.60
N VAL A 279 18.15 -19.22 -7.52
CA VAL A 279 18.86 -20.51 -7.41
C VAL A 279 20.34 -20.28 -7.15
N ASP A 280 20.92 -21.02 -6.21
CA ASP A 280 22.37 -21.00 -5.92
C ASP A 280 23.02 -22.30 -6.36
N GLU A 281 23.73 -22.23 -7.48
CA GLU A 281 24.47 -23.31 -8.11
C GLU A 281 25.95 -23.36 -7.64
N GLU A 282 26.41 -22.44 -6.78
CA GLU A 282 27.81 -22.45 -6.32
C GLU A 282 28.07 -23.62 -5.36
N GLU A 283 29.26 -24.22 -5.44
CA GLU A 283 29.65 -25.39 -4.63
C GLU A 283 29.71 -25.12 -3.11
N ASN A 284 29.79 -23.85 -2.73
CA ASN A 284 29.84 -23.45 -1.32
C ASN A 284 28.62 -23.98 -0.56
N ALA A 285 28.80 -24.55 0.65
CA ALA A 285 27.69 -25.05 1.48
C ALA A 285 26.60 -24.01 1.85
N ARG A 286 26.83 -22.71 1.59
CA ARG A 286 25.91 -21.60 1.92
C ARG A 286 25.85 -20.59 0.78
N PRO A 287 24.68 -19.97 0.54
CA PRO A 287 24.56 -18.87 -0.41
C PRO A 287 25.52 -17.71 -0.13
N SER A 288 26.08 -17.15 -1.21
CA SER A 288 27.02 -16.04 -1.14
C SER A 288 26.38 -14.78 -0.58
N ARG A 289 26.71 -14.46 0.69
CA ARG A 289 26.26 -13.23 1.35
C ARG A 289 26.66 -11.96 0.60
N ARG A 290 27.83 -11.98 -0.06
CA ARG A 290 28.35 -10.83 -0.81
C ARG A 290 27.47 -10.49 -2.01
N ARG A 291 26.94 -11.51 -2.71
CA ARG A 291 26.03 -11.32 -3.84
C ARG A 291 24.66 -10.82 -3.38
N LEU A 292 24.15 -11.40 -2.28
CA LEU A 292 22.91 -10.93 -1.64
C LEU A 292 23.02 -9.48 -1.16
N THR A 293 24.18 -9.07 -0.65
CA THR A 293 24.43 -7.66 -0.26
C THR A 293 24.32 -6.75 -1.47
N THR A 294 24.98 -7.10 -2.58
CA THR A 294 24.86 -6.35 -3.84
C THR A 294 23.41 -6.27 -4.29
N LEU A 295 22.67 -7.39 -4.27
CA LEU A 295 21.27 -7.44 -4.69
C LEU A 295 20.39 -6.50 -3.85
N PHE A 296 20.45 -6.56 -2.52
CA PHE A 296 19.64 -5.66 -1.68
C PHE A 296 20.02 -4.19 -1.85
N ASN A 297 21.29 -3.90 -2.15
CA ASN A 297 21.75 -2.54 -2.43
C ASN A 297 21.30 -2.02 -3.81
N THR A 298 21.21 -2.90 -4.83
CA THR A 298 20.82 -2.49 -6.19
C THR A 298 19.31 -2.56 -6.45
N LYS A 299 18.58 -3.37 -5.69
CA LYS A 299 17.13 -3.57 -5.82
C LYS A 299 16.43 -3.14 -4.54
N SER A 300 16.16 -1.84 -4.38
CA SER A 300 15.59 -1.25 -3.17
C SER A 300 14.14 -1.67 -2.89
N ASP A 301 13.42 -2.07 -3.93
CA ASP A 301 12.04 -2.58 -3.93
C ASP A 301 11.89 -3.98 -3.31
N ILE A 302 12.98 -4.75 -3.26
CA ILE A 302 12.96 -6.12 -2.74
C ILE A 302 13.22 -6.14 -1.22
N GLU A 303 12.29 -6.71 -0.47
CA GLU A 303 12.38 -6.89 0.98
C GLU A 303 12.82 -8.29 1.36
N THR A 304 12.42 -9.31 0.59
CA THR A 304 12.70 -10.72 0.91
C THR A 304 13.28 -11.46 -0.29
N VAL A 305 14.35 -12.22 -0.08
CA VAL A 305 14.95 -13.07 -1.09
C VAL A 305 14.96 -14.52 -0.59
N TYR A 306 14.41 -15.42 -1.41
CA TYR A 306 14.49 -16.86 -1.21
C TYR A 306 15.55 -17.43 -2.13
N VAL A 307 16.50 -18.17 -1.56
CA VAL A 307 17.54 -18.85 -2.32
C VAL A 307 17.35 -20.35 -2.18
N VAL A 308 17.01 -21.01 -3.29
CA VAL A 308 16.95 -22.46 -3.40
C VAL A 308 18.36 -22.97 -3.71
N LYS A 309 18.87 -23.85 -2.85
CA LYS A 309 20.20 -24.44 -2.99
C LYS A 309 20.09 -25.94 -3.19
N LEU A 310 20.65 -26.42 -4.29
CA LEU A 310 20.73 -27.84 -4.62
C LEU A 310 21.86 -28.51 -3.82
N PRO A 311 21.74 -29.80 -3.49
CA PRO A 311 22.84 -30.56 -2.90
C PRO A 311 23.97 -30.71 -3.92
N VAL A 312 25.20 -30.38 -3.52
CA VAL A 312 26.38 -30.37 -4.43
C VAL A 312 27.26 -31.60 -4.20
N GLU A 313 27.30 -32.14 -2.98
CA GLU A 313 28.27 -33.16 -2.55
C GLU A 313 27.80 -34.61 -2.80
N ASP A 314 26.62 -34.80 -3.40
CA ASP A 314 25.99 -36.12 -3.56
C ASP A 314 25.18 -36.15 -4.86
N ASP A 315 25.76 -36.77 -5.90
CA ASP A 315 25.16 -36.86 -7.24
C ASP A 315 23.79 -37.55 -7.23
N VAL A 316 23.59 -38.52 -6.33
CA VAL A 316 22.31 -39.22 -6.18
C VAL A 316 21.27 -38.25 -5.64
N LYS A 317 21.59 -37.52 -4.55
CA LYS A 317 20.69 -36.51 -4.00
C LYS A 317 20.45 -35.36 -4.96
N LEU A 318 21.43 -34.97 -5.78
CA LEU A 318 21.29 -33.94 -6.81
C LEU A 318 20.32 -34.39 -7.90
N ALA A 319 20.47 -35.62 -8.40
CA ALA A 319 19.56 -36.19 -9.39
C ALA A 319 18.13 -36.28 -8.86
N GLU A 320 17.95 -36.76 -7.62
CA GLU A 320 16.65 -36.79 -6.94
C GLU A 320 16.06 -35.39 -6.78
N SER A 321 16.86 -34.42 -6.31
CA SER A 321 16.42 -33.03 -6.15
C SER A 321 15.93 -32.43 -7.46
N LYS A 322 16.68 -32.62 -8.55
CA LYS A 322 16.29 -32.16 -9.90
C LYS A 322 15.00 -32.82 -10.37
N LYS A 323 14.84 -34.12 -10.12
CA LYS A 323 13.61 -34.84 -10.46
C LYS A 323 12.40 -34.27 -9.71
N GLU A 324 12.51 -34.06 -8.40
CA GLU A 324 11.45 -33.48 -7.58
C GLU A 324 11.13 -32.04 -7.96
N LEU A 325 12.15 -31.21 -8.23
CA LEU A 325 11.95 -29.84 -8.72
C LEU A 325 11.21 -29.80 -10.06
N LYS A 326 11.49 -30.76 -10.95
CA LYS A 326 10.75 -30.90 -12.21
C LYS A 326 9.29 -31.27 -11.97
N LEU A 327 9.00 -32.16 -11.01
CA LEU A 327 7.62 -32.48 -10.62
C LEU A 327 6.87 -31.27 -10.03
N LEU A 328 7.60 -30.37 -9.37
CA LEU A 328 7.07 -29.10 -8.85
C LEU A 328 6.93 -28.01 -9.92
N ASN A 329 7.27 -28.30 -11.18
CA ASN A 329 7.37 -27.33 -12.27
C ASN A 329 8.26 -26.12 -11.90
N PHE A 330 9.32 -26.35 -11.13
CA PHE A 330 10.21 -25.27 -10.64
C PHE A 330 10.83 -24.48 -11.79
N ASP A 331 11.10 -25.12 -12.92
CA ASP A 331 11.62 -24.48 -14.13
C ASP A 331 10.68 -23.40 -14.68
N LEU A 332 9.36 -23.54 -14.48
CA LEU A 332 8.37 -22.55 -14.92
C LEU A 332 8.36 -21.28 -14.05
N TYR A 333 8.96 -21.33 -12.85
CA TYR A 333 9.12 -20.15 -12.00
C TYR A 333 10.28 -19.25 -12.45
N ASP A 334 11.10 -19.70 -13.41
CA ASP A 334 12.24 -18.97 -13.97
C ASP A 334 13.12 -18.28 -12.89
N PRO A 335 13.66 -19.06 -11.93
CA PRO A 335 14.44 -18.52 -10.83
C PRO A 335 15.75 -17.91 -11.36
N LYS A 336 16.05 -16.67 -10.96
CA LYS A 336 17.31 -16.02 -11.36
C LYS A 336 18.50 -16.68 -10.69
N LYS A 337 19.67 -16.68 -11.33
CA LYS A 337 20.85 -17.28 -10.71
C LYS A 337 21.46 -16.31 -9.71
N LEU A 338 21.82 -16.80 -8.53
CA LEU A 338 22.54 -15.99 -7.57
C LEU A 338 23.89 -15.53 -8.14
N SER A 339 24.49 -16.32 -9.04
CA SER A 339 25.75 -16.02 -9.73
C SER A 339 25.67 -14.83 -10.70
N ASP A 340 24.48 -14.37 -11.09
CA ASP A 340 24.30 -13.20 -11.96
C ASP A 340 24.64 -11.89 -11.24
N PHE A 341 24.65 -11.89 -9.91
CA PHE A 341 24.90 -10.69 -9.09
C PHE A 341 26.38 -10.59 -8.68
N VAL A 342 27.06 -9.50 -9.01
CA VAL A 342 28.48 -9.31 -8.66
C VAL A 342 28.71 -9.39 -7.13
N LYS A 343 29.78 -10.04 -6.69
CA LYS A 343 30.14 -10.13 -5.26
C LYS A 343 30.56 -8.73 -4.75
N ALA A 344 29.82 -8.16 -3.79
CA ALA A 344 30.19 -6.91 -3.12
C ALA A 344 31.67 -6.92 -2.66
N PRO A 345 32.47 -5.87 -2.86
CA PRO A 345 33.92 -5.90 -2.62
C PRO A 345 34.29 -6.34 -1.18
N ILE A 346 35.34 -7.15 -1.02
CA ILE A 346 35.87 -7.48 0.32
C ILE A 346 36.69 -6.30 0.80
N ILE A 347 36.16 -5.54 1.75
CA ILE A 347 36.94 -4.54 2.46
C ILE A 347 37.72 -5.27 3.57
N ARG A 348 38.95 -5.69 3.26
CA ARG A 348 39.87 -6.32 4.23
C ARG A 348 40.50 -5.23 5.10
N LYS A 349 40.46 -5.35 6.43
CA LYS A 349 41.24 -4.48 7.34
C LYS A 349 42.31 -5.30 8.04
N ALA A 350 43.56 -4.82 7.99
CA ALA A 350 44.68 -5.46 8.66
C ALA A 350 44.66 -5.13 10.17
N LYS A 351 45.01 -6.10 11.02
CA LYS A 351 45.22 -5.93 12.45
C LYS A 351 46.58 -6.53 12.78
N VAL A 352 47.51 -5.77 13.35
CA VAL A 352 48.82 -6.30 13.78
C VAL A 352 48.66 -6.82 15.21
N THR A 353 49.05 -8.07 15.46
CA THR A 353 49.17 -8.65 16.79
C THR A 353 50.63 -8.97 17.09
N THR A 354 50.96 -9.28 18.34
CA THR A 354 52.30 -9.66 18.81
C THR A 354 52.86 -10.95 18.17
N GLN A 355 52.05 -11.69 17.41
CA GLN A 355 52.43 -12.91 16.68
C GLN A 355 52.37 -12.74 15.15
N GLY A 356 52.08 -11.53 14.64
CA GLY A 356 52.02 -11.22 13.20
C GLY A 356 50.74 -10.47 12.77
N VAL A 357 50.62 -10.20 11.45
CA VAL A 357 49.47 -9.48 10.89
C VAL A 357 48.30 -10.43 10.70
N VAL A 358 47.25 -10.28 11.50
CA VAL A 358 45.96 -10.97 11.33
C VAL A 358 44.98 -10.01 10.68
N VAL A 359 44.61 -10.26 9.43
CA VAL A 359 43.66 -9.42 8.70
C VAL A 359 42.22 -9.71 9.18
N SER A 360 41.70 -8.93 10.13
CA SER A 360 40.29 -8.97 10.54
C SER A 360 39.60 -7.63 10.32
N SER A 361 38.51 -7.63 9.56
CA SER A 361 37.71 -6.44 9.26
C SER A 361 37.00 -5.88 10.49
N THR A 362 37.50 -4.78 11.07
CA THR A 362 36.68 -3.95 11.99
C THR A 362 36.96 -2.47 11.77
N VAL A 363 35.93 -1.75 11.33
CA VAL A 363 35.92 -0.29 11.19
C VAL A 363 35.90 0.36 12.58
N PRO A 364 36.59 1.50 12.81
CA PRO A 364 36.35 2.30 14.02
C PRO A 364 34.87 2.70 14.06
N LYS A 365 34.21 2.45 15.19
CA LYS A 365 32.86 2.95 15.43
C LYS A 365 32.99 4.42 15.81
N ILE A 366 32.31 5.28 15.06
CA ILE A 366 32.18 6.71 15.32
C ILE A 366 30.75 6.96 15.80
N TRP A 367 30.61 7.88 16.75
CA TRP A 367 29.31 8.34 17.24
C TRP A 367 29.19 9.84 17.05
N SER A 368 28.07 10.37 16.55
CA SER A 368 27.79 11.81 16.61
C SER A 368 27.05 12.17 17.89
N PHE A 369 27.39 13.33 18.44
CA PHE A 369 26.69 13.92 19.57
C PHE A 369 25.51 14.76 19.07
N ARG A 370 24.28 14.40 19.46
CA ARG A 370 23.11 15.27 19.26
C ARG A 370 22.71 15.93 20.58
N SER A 371 22.84 17.25 20.64
CA SER A 371 22.20 18.06 21.68
C SER A 371 20.80 18.45 21.21
N ASN A 372 19.77 18.05 21.95
CA ASN A 372 18.40 18.45 21.65
C ASN A 372 17.99 19.54 22.65
N MET A 373 17.98 20.81 22.22
CA MET A 373 17.79 21.96 23.13
C MET A 373 16.47 21.93 23.91
N SER A 374 15.45 21.20 23.43
CA SER A 374 14.13 21.09 24.06
C SER A 374 13.96 19.87 24.99
N SER A 375 14.92 18.93 25.03
CA SER A 375 14.82 17.72 25.88
C SER A 375 16.09 17.52 26.70
N ARG A 376 15.97 17.19 27.99
CA ARG A 376 17.10 16.94 28.91
C ARG A 376 17.95 15.68 28.57
N LYS A 377 17.99 15.22 27.33
CA LYS A 377 18.67 13.98 26.91
C LYS A 377 19.62 14.24 25.75
N ASP A 378 20.82 14.68 26.10
CA ASP A 378 21.97 14.62 25.20
C ASP A 378 22.39 13.16 24.98
N SER A 379 22.63 12.77 23.72
CA SER A 379 22.95 11.36 23.41
C SER A 379 23.93 11.19 22.26
N TRP A 380 24.68 10.09 22.32
CA TRP A 380 25.58 9.62 21.27
C TRP A 380 24.85 8.68 20.33
N ILE A 381 24.84 8.98 19.03
CA ILE A 381 24.19 8.16 18.00
C ILE A 381 25.29 7.52 17.13
N ALA A 382 25.21 6.22 16.88
CA ALA A 382 26.18 5.54 16.03
C ALA A 382 25.99 5.97 14.56
N GLU A 383 27.06 6.39 13.89
CA GLU A 383 27.01 6.75 12.48
C GLU A 383 27.12 5.49 11.61
N THR A 384 26.22 5.37 10.64
CA THR A 384 26.14 4.22 9.74
C THR A 384 26.94 4.39 8.45
N ASP A 385 27.26 5.64 8.06
CA ASP A 385 28.05 5.97 6.88
C ASP A 385 29.44 6.46 7.28
N ASN A 386 30.48 5.74 6.85
CA ASN A 386 31.88 6.09 7.10
C ASN A 386 32.34 7.26 6.21
N LYS A 387 31.69 8.42 6.31
CA LYS A 387 32.38 9.65 6.00
C LYS A 387 33.17 10.00 7.25
N LEU A 388 34.41 9.52 7.34
CA LEU A 388 35.40 10.34 8.02
C LEU A 388 35.31 11.68 7.30
N ILE A 389 34.83 12.70 8.01
CA ILE A 389 34.91 14.06 7.53
C ILE A 389 36.39 14.27 7.19
N LYS A 390 36.68 14.95 6.07
CA LYS A 390 38.05 15.03 5.52
C LYS A 390 39.04 15.36 6.64
N ASP A 391 40.24 14.77 6.61
CA ASP A 391 41.31 15.07 7.59
C ASP A 391 41.34 16.57 7.94
N GLY A 392 41.06 16.90 9.20
CA GLY A 392 41.02 18.29 9.71
C GLY A 392 39.62 18.93 9.82
N GLU A 393 38.53 18.22 9.54
CA GLU A 393 37.15 18.72 9.72
C GLU A 393 36.43 17.97 10.87
N GLY A 394 35.96 18.69 11.90
CA GLY A 394 35.20 18.13 13.03
C GLY A 394 35.95 18.09 14.36
N LEU A 395 35.23 18.04 15.50
CA LEU A 395 35.82 17.98 16.84
C LEU A 395 35.62 16.59 17.44
N TYR A 396 36.70 15.96 17.89
CA TYR A 396 36.68 14.55 18.32
C TYR A 396 36.93 14.39 19.81
N VAL A 397 36.11 13.54 20.44
CA VAL A 397 36.14 13.33 21.88
C VAL A 397 36.41 11.86 22.17
N LEU A 398 37.42 11.59 23.01
CA LEU A 398 37.74 10.24 23.44
C LEU A 398 36.74 9.74 24.48
N LEU A 399 36.07 8.64 24.15
CA LEU A 399 35.17 7.92 25.03
C LEU A 399 35.97 6.82 25.73
N PHE A 400 36.28 7.03 27.01
CA PHE A 400 37.13 6.14 27.82
C PHE A 400 36.46 4.82 28.21
N ARG A 401 35.14 4.79 28.40
CA ARG A 401 34.37 3.56 28.65
C ARG A 401 32.94 3.67 28.16
N LYS A 402 32.33 2.52 27.83
CA LYS A 402 30.88 2.38 27.70
C LYS A 402 30.19 2.32 29.08
N GLU A 403 30.81 2.91 30.09
CA GLU A 403 30.32 3.05 31.45
C GLU A 403 30.09 4.54 31.66
N GLY A 404 28.87 4.99 31.43
CA GLY A 404 28.34 5.95 32.37
C GLY A 404 28.31 5.21 33.71
N THR A 405 29.23 5.52 34.62
CA THR A 405 28.98 5.22 36.02
C THR A 405 27.69 5.93 36.39
N MET A 406 26.63 5.17 36.54
CA MET A 406 25.39 5.66 37.12
C MET A 406 25.69 6.06 38.56
N VAL A 407 25.86 7.34 38.80
CA VAL A 407 25.69 7.90 40.14
C VAL A 407 24.26 8.44 40.16
N ASN A 408 23.37 7.75 40.88
CA ASN A 408 21.96 8.10 41.04
C ASN A 408 21.10 8.13 39.75
N GLY A 409 21.26 7.14 38.87
CA GLY A 409 20.29 6.90 37.78
C GLY A 409 20.19 8.00 36.71
N ARG A 410 21.18 8.90 36.61
CA ARG A 410 21.29 9.90 35.56
C ARG A 410 22.63 9.72 34.85
N LEU A 411 22.61 9.62 33.52
CA LEU A 411 23.83 9.79 32.71
C LEU A 411 24.45 11.12 33.12
N ALA A 412 25.74 11.13 33.47
CA ALA A 412 26.50 12.35 33.65
C ALA A 412 26.25 13.22 32.41
N THR A 413 25.48 14.29 32.61
CA THR A 413 25.08 15.20 31.55
C THR A 413 26.36 15.71 30.92
N ASN A 414 26.49 15.55 29.61
CA ASN A 414 27.60 16.04 28.78
C ASN A 414 27.57 17.58 28.69
N TRP A 415 27.34 18.25 29.82
CA TRP A 415 27.13 19.69 29.93
C TRP A 415 28.35 20.44 29.40
N TRP A 416 29.55 19.91 29.61
CA TRP A 416 30.79 20.46 29.06
C TRP A 416 30.87 20.34 27.52
N LEU A 417 30.26 19.33 26.89
CA LEU A 417 30.15 19.24 25.42
C LEU A 417 29.15 20.25 24.87
N THR A 418 28.07 20.50 25.62
CA THR A 418 27.09 21.54 25.29
C THR A 418 27.68 22.93 25.44
N GLU A 419 28.46 23.19 26.50
CA GLU A 419 29.20 24.45 26.67
C GLU A 419 30.34 24.60 25.65
N ALA A 420 31.06 23.51 25.30
CA ALA A 420 32.04 23.52 24.22
C ALA A 420 31.39 23.87 22.87
N LYS A 421 30.22 23.29 22.56
CA LYS A 421 29.47 23.59 21.35
C LYS A 421 28.97 25.05 21.31
N LYS A 422 28.58 25.62 22.46
CA LYS A 422 28.23 27.05 22.56
C LYS A 422 29.45 27.95 22.35
N ALA A 423 30.59 27.61 22.95
CA ALA A 423 31.82 28.40 22.88
C ALA A 423 32.45 28.41 21.48
N LEU A 424 32.28 27.33 20.71
CA LEU A 424 32.80 27.19 19.35
C LEU A 424 31.90 27.82 18.27
N GLY A 425 30.72 28.35 18.63
CA GLY A 425 29.71 28.76 17.67
C GLY A 425 29.10 27.57 16.92
N ASN A 426 28.15 27.82 16.00
CA ASN A 426 27.40 26.77 15.26
C ASN A 426 28.24 25.89 14.30
N SER A 427 29.53 25.66 14.54
CA SER A 427 30.36 24.73 13.77
C SER A 427 31.56 24.30 14.60
N PRO A 428 31.83 23.00 14.83
CA PRO A 428 31.49 21.83 14.00
C PRO A 428 30.71 20.71 14.73
N ASP A 429 30.34 19.66 14.01
CA ASP A 429 29.80 18.41 14.59
C ASP A 429 30.82 17.79 15.57
N ILE A 430 30.33 17.37 16.73
CA ILE A 430 31.14 16.69 17.76
C ILE A 430 31.00 15.19 17.55
N HIS A 431 32.13 14.53 17.34
CA HIS A 431 32.21 13.09 17.13
C HIS A 431 32.93 12.41 18.30
N GLY A 432 32.37 11.31 18.77
CA GLY A 432 32.90 10.50 19.85
C GLY A 432 33.63 9.32 19.28
N ILE A 433 34.85 9.05 19.76
CA ILE A 433 35.64 7.90 19.36
C ILE A 433 36.09 7.14 20.58
N ALA A 434 35.91 5.82 20.56
CA ALA A 434 36.39 4.98 21.65
C ALA A 434 37.91 5.13 21.82
N THR A 435 38.40 5.28 23.05
CA THR A 435 39.82 5.53 23.35
C THR A 435 40.75 4.50 22.70
N LYS A 436 40.34 3.23 22.64
CA LYS A 436 41.03 2.13 21.93
C LYS A 436 41.05 2.22 20.39
N SER A 437 40.58 3.32 19.84
CA SER A 437 40.50 3.62 18.41
C SER A 437 41.04 5.02 18.10
N GLN A 438 41.65 5.72 19.07
CA GLN A 438 42.26 7.04 18.91
C GLN A 438 43.39 7.01 17.86
N ASP A 439 44.15 5.92 17.87
CA ASP A 439 45.23 5.59 16.95
C ASP A 439 44.76 5.34 15.50
N LYS A 440 43.45 5.24 15.27
CA LYS A 440 42.86 4.87 13.95
C LYS A 440 42.32 6.06 13.17
N ILE A 441 42.41 7.26 13.74
CA ILE A 441 41.76 8.44 13.20
C ILE A 441 42.72 9.21 12.29
N GLY A 442 44.05 9.12 12.48
CA GLY A 442 45.07 9.87 11.70
C GLY A 442 45.75 10.94 12.57
N ASP A 443 46.76 11.65 12.05
CA ASP A 443 47.61 12.54 12.86
C ASP A 443 47.14 14.01 12.89
N LYS A 444 46.04 14.35 12.19
CA LYS A 444 45.61 15.74 11.92
C LYS A 444 44.31 16.15 12.63
N TRP A 445 44.08 15.68 13.85
CA TRP A 445 42.86 16.00 14.62
C TRP A 445 43.19 16.95 15.78
N THR A 446 42.26 17.86 16.07
CA THR A 446 42.36 18.81 17.21
C THR A 446 41.41 18.40 18.32
#